data_AF-A0A146FRK3-F1
#
_entry.id   AF-A0A146FRK3-F1
#
_cell.length_a   1.000
_cell.length_b   1.000
_cell.length_c   1.000
_cell.angle_alpha   90.00
_cell.angle_beta   90.00
_cell.angle_gamma   90.00
#
_symmetry.space_group_name_H-M   'P 1'
#
loop_
_entity.id
_entity.type
_entity.pdbx_description
1 polymer ?
#
loop_
_entity_poly.entity_id
_entity_poly.type
_entity_poly.pdbx_seq_one_letter_code
_entity_poly.pdbx_strand_id
1 'polypeptide(L)'
;MASGLILNPHNLLRAAPLISSTCTLWFAFDQDLVLNVFLHPDHRPRSNEILPSYFRVLFRRGVVRVLGLLAISMAGGGYNILKDRRSGVVAGLRSSLSWYVAGTALAASHLLYVPVIAPKVLAIMEDESKGSSTEDLEGWLTIHRVRTWTVDFAAWACFAVGVGLATPEPHQLCTKLARLHHESASPTEMFGFRITTCQGNTLQDVSWENQDVAVNGIWEDLNKLSQSALYYVVPRLIGVLESGERKVKPCLIHADLWEGNTGAPLKK
;
A
#
# COMPACT_ATOMS: atom_id res chain seq x y z
N MET A 1 7.95 -11.58 -10.49
CA MET A 1 7.82 -12.03 -9.09
C MET A 1 7.24 -10.90 -8.26
N ALA A 2 5.94 -10.97 -7.92
CA ALA A 2 5.22 -9.93 -7.17
C ALA A 2 5.41 -10.02 -5.63
N SER A 3 6.27 -10.93 -5.17
CA SER A 3 6.45 -11.26 -3.75
C SER A 3 7.22 -10.21 -2.95
N GLY A 4 8.05 -9.38 -3.58
CA GLY A 4 8.83 -8.34 -2.88
C GLY A 4 8.00 -7.16 -2.38
N LEU A 5 6.91 -6.82 -3.08
CA LEU A 5 6.04 -5.68 -2.75
C LEU A 5 5.20 -5.93 -1.49
N ILE A 6 4.86 -7.20 -1.21
CA ILE A 6 4.01 -7.62 -0.09
C ILE A 6 4.82 -7.94 1.18
N LEU A 7 6.09 -8.35 1.03
CA LEU A 7 6.95 -8.76 2.16
C LEU A 7 7.79 -7.64 2.77
N ASN A 8 7.73 -6.41 2.25
CA ASN A 8 8.41 -5.29 2.90
C ASN A 8 7.62 -4.84 4.14
N PRO A 9 8.14 -5.04 5.37
CA PRO A 9 7.42 -4.74 6.60
C PRO A 9 7.04 -3.26 6.72
N HIS A 10 7.80 -2.36 6.09
CA HIS A 10 7.47 -0.94 6.08
C HIS A 10 6.26 -0.61 5.20
N ASN A 11 6.12 -1.28 4.05
CA ASN A 11 4.95 -1.11 3.19
C ASN A 11 3.71 -1.71 3.84
N LEU A 12 3.86 -2.84 4.53
CA LEU A 12 2.79 -3.44 5.30
C LEU A 12 2.30 -2.51 6.43
N LEU A 13 3.21 -1.91 7.20
CA LEU A 13 2.86 -0.94 8.25
C LEU A 13 2.22 0.35 7.68
N ARG A 14 2.59 0.76 6.46
CA ARG A 14 1.95 1.88 5.77
C ARG A 14 0.52 1.56 5.33
N ALA A 15 0.27 0.35 4.85
CA ALA A 15 -1.03 -0.12 4.38
C ALA A 15 -1.94 -0.66 5.50
N ALA A 16 -1.39 -0.98 6.67
CA ALA A 16 -2.13 -1.54 7.81
C ALA A 16 -3.46 -0.83 8.11
N PRO A 17 -3.53 0.51 8.27
CA PRO A 17 -4.79 1.18 8.57
C PRO A 17 -5.81 1.12 7.42
N LEU A 18 -5.36 1.04 6.16
CA LEU A 18 -6.24 0.84 5.01
C LEU A 18 -6.82 -0.58 5.00
N ILE A 19 -5.98 -1.59 5.27
CA ILE A 19 -6.42 -2.99 5.33
C ILE A 19 -7.44 -3.16 6.47
N SER A 20 -7.12 -2.70 7.68
CA SER A 20 -8.01 -2.83 8.83
C SER A 20 -9.32 -2.06 8.67
N SER A 21 -9.29 -0.85 8.09
CA SER A 21 -10.52 -0.09 7.79
C SER A 21 -11.35 -0.72 6.67
N THR A 22 -10.72 -1.38 5.70
CA THR A 22 -11.43 -2.19 4.68
C THR A 22 -12.19 -3.34 5.35
N CYS A 23 -11.56 -4.04 6.29
CA CYS A 23 -12.22 -5.09 7.09
C CYS A 23 -13.38 -4.52 7.92
N THR A 24 -13.23 -3.32 8.50
CA THR A 24 -14.32 -2.64 9.23
C THR A 24 -15.51 -2.35 8.31
N LEU A 25 -15.27 -1.81 7.11
CA LEU A 25 -16.33 -1.56 6.13
C LEU A 25 -17.01 -2.83 5.66
N TRP A 26 -16.22 -3.87 5.35
CA TRP A 26 -16.77 -5.16 4.96
C TRP A 26 -17.69 -5.72 6.05
N PHE A 27 -17.23 -5.69 7.30
CA PHE A 27 -18.03 -6.14 8.44
C PHE A 27 -19.29 -5.30 8.61
N ALA A 28 -19.22 -3.98 8.42
CA ALA A 28 -20.37 -3.10 8.51
C ALA A 28 -21.42 -3.38 7.40
N PHE A 29 -20.99 -3.62 6.17
CA PHE A 29 -21.89 -3.99 5.06
C PHE A 29 -22.49 -5.37 5.25
N ASP A 30 -21.71 -6.34 5.72
CA ASP A 30 -22.20 -7.69 6.03
C ASP A 30 -23.25 -7.65 7.15
N GLN A 31 -23.00 -6.87 8.21
CA GLN A 31 -23.99 -6.63 9.25
C GLN A 31 -25.27 -5.98 8.69
N ASP A 32 -25.17 -4.97 7.82
CA ASP A 32 -26.36 -4.35 7.23
C ASP A 32 -27.15 -5.35 6.40
N LEU A 33 -26.47 -6.08 5.52
CA LEU A 33 -27.09 -7.08 4.64
C LEU A 33 -27.82 -8.15 5.46
N VAL A 34 -27.10 -8.82 6.38
CA VAL A 34 -27.64 -9.95 7.15
C VAL A 34 -28.76 -9.50 8.07
N LEU A 35 -28.60 -8.35 8.76
CA LEU A 35 -29.60 -7.89 9.71
C LEU A 35 -30.86 -7.36 9.02
N ASN A 36 -30.73 -6.78 7.83
CA ASN A 36 -31.87 -6.32 7.06
C ASN A 36 -32.78 -7.48 6.60
N VAL A 37 -32.25 -8.70 6.44
CA VAL A 37 -33.07 -9.89 6.16
C VAL A 37 -34.11 -10.14 7.27
N PHE A 38 -33.78 -9.87 8.54
CA PHE A 38 -34.74 -10.01 9.65
C PHE A 38 -35.88 -8.99 9.59
N LEU A 39 -35.75 -7.91 8.81
CA LEU A 39 -36.79 -6.90 8.62
C LEU A 39 -37.72 -7.20 7.45
N HIS A 40 -37.46 -8.26 6.67
CA HIS A 40 -38.34 -8.65 5.58
C HIS A 40 -39.75 -8.99 6.11
N PRO A 41 -40.84 -8.52 5.48
CA PRO A 41 -42.21 -8.74 5.97
C PRO A 41 -42.52 -10.21 6.31
N ASP A 42 -42.09 -11.14 5.45
CA ASP A 42 -42.29 -12.58 5.63
C ASP A 42 -41.58 -13.17 6.86
N HIS A 43 -40.56 -12.47 7.37
CA HIS A 43 -39.73 -12.93 8.47
C HIS A 43 -40.02 -12.20 9.77
N ARG A 44 -40.65 -11.01 9.73
CA ARG A 44 -40.84 -10.14 10.91
C ARG A 44 -41.45 -10.85 12.12
N PRO A 45 -42.55 -11.63 12.01
CA PRO A 45 -43.14 -12.31 13.17
C PRO A 45 -42.14 -13.22 13.88
N ARG A 46 -41.44 -14.06 13.11
CA ARG A 46 -40.44 -14.99 13.65
C ARG A 46 -39.13 -14.29 14.07
N SER A 47 -38.81 -13.17 13.42
CA SER A 47 -37.63 -12.38 13.75
C SER A 47 -37.77 -11.71 15.10
N ASN A 48 -38.95 -11.19 15.44
CA ASN A 48 -39.23 -10.65 16.78
C ASN A 48 -38.94 -11.68 17.89
N GLU A 49 -39.25 -12.96 17.68
CA GLU A 49 -38.96 -14.02 18.65
C GLU A 49 -37.45 -14.34 18.77
N ILE A 50 -36.72 -14.27 17.66
CA ILE A 50 -35.32 -14.75 17.59
C ILE A 50 -34.32 -13.64 17.90
N LEU A 51 -34.59 -12.40 17.50
CA LEU A 51 -33.67 -11.27 17.57
C LEU A 51 -33.02 -11.07 18.94
N PRO A 52 -33.74 -11.14 20.09
CA PRO A 52 -33.14 -10.94 21.40
C PRO A 52 -32.04 -11.96 21.70
N SER A 53 -32.29 -13.24 21.39
CA SER A 53 -31.31 -14.32 21.59
C SER A 53 -30.14 -14.21 20.61
N TYR A 54 -30.43 -13.85 19.35
CA TYR A 54 -29.44 -13.68 18.30
C TYR A 54 -28.47 -12.53 18.63
N PHE A 55 -28.99 -11.37 19.04
CA PHE A 55 -28.19 -10.20 19.40
C PHE A 55 -27.31 -10.45 20.63
N ARG A 56 -27.79 -11.19 21.63
CA ARG A 56 -26.97 -11.59 22.80
C ARG A 56 -25.71 -12.35 22.38
N VAL A 57 -25.80 -13.22 21.36
CA VAL A 57 -24.65 -13.99 20.86
C VAL A 57 -23.79 -13.16 19.90
N LEU A 58 -24.43 -12.46 18.96
CA LEU A 58 -23.76 -11.67 17.93
C LEU A 58 -22.94 -10.55 18.57
N PHE A 59 -23.55 -9.73 19.43
CA PHE A 59 -22.96 -8.48 19.88
C PHE A 59 -21.74 -8.69 20.77
N ARG A 60 -21.76 -9.70 21.65
CA ARG A 60 -20.61 -10.06 22.49
C ARG A 60 -19.36 -10.38 21.66
N ARG A 61 -19.52 -11.10 20.54
CA ARG A 61 -18.42 -11.43 19.63
C ARG A 61 -18.08 -10.28 18.68
N GLY A 62 -19.10 -9.55 18.23
CA GLY A 62 -18.99 -8.41 17.34
C GLY A 62 -18.17 -7.26 17.94
N VAL A 63 -18.42 -6.91 19.20
CA VAL A 63 -17.69 -5.83 19.90
C VAL A 63 -16.19 -6.11 19.94
N VAL A 64 -15.77 -7.35 20.23
CA VAL A 64 -14.34 -7.71 20.25
C VAL A 64 -13.71 -7.53 18.87
N ARG A 65 -14.40 -7.92 17.80
CA ARG A 65 -13.91 -7.74 16.42
C ARG A 65 -13.80 -6.26 16.06
N VAL A 66 -14.83 -5.46 16.36
CA VAL A 66 -14.85 -4.02 16.07
C VAL A 66 -13.74 -3.30 16.82
N LEU A 67 -13.59 -3.53 18.12
CA LEU A 67 -12.54 -2.91 18.92
C LEU A 67 -11.14 -3.31 18.44
N GLY A 68 -10.94 -4.57 18.05
CA GLY A 68 -9.68 -5.05 17.48
C GLY A 68 -9.33 -4.37 16.16
N LEU A 69 -10.27 -4.32 15.21
CA LEU A 69 -10.06 -3.65 13.91
C LEU A 69 -9.84 -2.15 14.08
N LEU A 70 -10.58 -1.51 14.98
CA LEU A 70 -10.43 -0.10 15.27
C LEU A 70 -9.05 0.20 15.90
N ALA A 71 -8.62 -0.61 16.87
CA ALA A 71 -7.32 -0.47 17.50
C ALA A 71 -6.18 -0.60 16.48
N ILE A 72 -6.25 -1.56 15.55
CA ILE A 72 -5.26 -1.72 14.47
C ILE A 72 -5.28 -0.50 13.55
N SER A 73 -6.47 0.00 13.18
CA SER A 73 -6.60 1.18 12.32
C SER A 73 -6.00 2.42 12.95
N MET A 74 -6.30 2.67 14.23
CA MET A 74 -5.76 3.79 14.99
C MET A 74 -4.26 3.67 15.25
N ALA A 75 -3.77 2.49 15.61
CA ALA A 75 -2.34 2.25 15.83
C ALA A 75 -1.54 2.39 14.52
N GLY A 76 -2.04 1.81 13.43
CA GLY A 76 -1.44 1.92 12.10
C GLY A 76 -1.44 3.36 11.59
N GLY A 77 -2.55 4.09 11.73
CA GLY A 77 -2.63 5.50 11.40
C GLY A 77 -1.68 6.35 12.24
N GLY A 78 -1.66 6.15 13.56
CA GLY A 78 -0.75 6.81 14.50
C GLY A 78 0.73 6.57 14.18
N TYR A 79 1.10 5.33 13.83
CA TYR A 79 2.46 5.00 13.39
C TYR A 79 2.86 5.81 12.14
N ASN A 80 1.98 5.89 11.14
CA ASN A 80 2.26 6.64 9.92
C ASN A 80 2.35 8.15 10.17
N ILE A 81 1.52 8.71 11.04
CA ILE A 81 1.60 10.12 11.46
C ILE A 81 2.97 10.41 12.10
N LEU A 82 3.41 9.57 13.04
CA LEU A 82 4.71 9.72 13.69
C LEU A 82 5.87 9.60 12.70
N LYS A 83 5.78 8.64 11.78
CA LYS A 83 6.78 8.42 10.73
C LYS A 83 6.89 9.61 9.78
N ASP A 84 5.77 10.14 9.31
CA ASP A 84 5.74 11.27 8.38
C ASP A 84 6.24 12.55 9.05
N ARG A 85 5.86 12.79 10.32
CA ARG A 85 6.40 13.90 11.12
C ARG A 85 7.92 13.81 11.29
N ARG A 86 8.46 12.63 11.65
CA ARG A 86 9.91 12.40 11.75
C ARG A 86 10.62 12.57 10.41
N SER A 87 9.94 12.23 9.31
CA SER A 87 10.47 12.39 7.95
C SER A 87 10.46 13.86 7.47
N GLY A 88 9.91 14.79 8.24
CA GLY A 88 9.78 16.20 7.88
C GLY A 88 8.72 16.47 6.81
N VAL A 89 7.78 15.54 6.62
CA VAL A 89 6.62 15.76 5.74
C VAL A 89 5.73 16.81 6.38
N VAL A 90 5.49 17.91 5.66
CA VAL A 90 4.63 19.01 6.12
C VAL A 90 3.18 18.69 5.80
N ALA A 91 2.26 19.04 6.72
CA ALA A 91 0.82 18.86 6.50
C ALA A 91 0.34 19.71 5.32
N GLY A 92 -0.52 19.15 4.48
CA GLY A 92 -1.05 19.78 3.28
C GLY A 92 -1.90 18.80 2.46
N LEU A 93 -2.65 19.30 1.48
CA LEU A 93 -3.61 18.48 0.73
C LEU A 93 -2.95 17.34 -0.08
N ARG A 94 -1.70 17.56 -0.53
CA ARG A 94 -0.88 16.57 -1.24
C ARG A 94 0.05 15.76 -0.31
N SER A 95 -0.16 15.85 1.00
CA SER A 95 0.69 15.22 2.00
C SER A 95 0.01 14.02 2.63
N SER A 96 0.68 12.87 2.66
CA SER A 96 0.19 11.66 3.34
C SER A 96 -0.13 11.91 4.82
N LEU A 97 0.60 12.81 5.47
CA LEU A 97 0.41 13.16 6.88
C LEU A 97 -1.01 13.64 7.18
N SER A 98 -1.53 14.59 6.38
CA SER A 98 -2.87 15.15 6.59
C SER A 98 -3.96 14.08 6.48
N TRP A 99 -3.81 13.18 5.52
CA TRP A 99 -4.76 12.10 5.29
C TRP A 99 -4.70 11.02 6.38
N TYR A 100 -3.51 10.67 6.88
CA TYR A 100 -3.39 9.76 8.02
C TYR A 100 -3.95 10.36 9.31
N VAL A 101 -3.75 11.67 9.55
CA VAL A 101 -4.37 12.39 10.69
C VAL A 101 -5.89 12.35 10.58
N ALA A 102 -6.44 12.75 9.44
CA ALA A 102 -7.88 12.76 9.21
C ALA A 102 -8.49 11.37 9.34
N GLY A 103 -7.90 10.36 8.68
CA GLY A 103 -8.37 8.97 8.75
C GLY A 103 -8.34 8.41 10.17
N THR A 104 -7.30 8.72 10.95
CA THR A 104 -7.19 8.28 12.35
C THR A 104 -8.23 8.94 13.25
N ALA A 105 -8.47 10.25 13.08
CA ALA A 105 -9.50 10.98 13.81
C ALA A 105 -10.91 10.47 13.48
N LEU A 106 -11.19 10.20 12.20
CA LEU A 106 -12.46 9.64 11.75
C LEU A 106 -12.66 8.21 12.27
N ALA A 107 -11.62 7.37 12.22
CA ALA A 107 -11.67 6.04 12.82
C ALA A 107 -11.99 6.12 14.32
N ALA A 108 -11.30 6.99 15.08
CA ALA A 108 -11.61 7.19 16.50
C ALA A 108 -13.05 7.69 16.74
N SER A 109 -13.58 8.52 15.82
CA SER A 109 -14.94 9.05 15.89
C SER A 109 -16.03 7.97 15.76
N HIS A 110 -15.69 6.76 15.29
CA HIS A 110 -16.59 5.60 15.38
C HIS A 110 -17.14 5.41 16.80
N LEU A 111 -16.30 5.61 17.82
CA LEU A 111 -16.68 5.42 19.23
C LEU A 111 -17.71 6.46 19.72
N LEU A 112 -17.85 7.59 19.03
CA LEU A 112 -18.85 8.61 19.37
C LEU A 112 -20.29 8.13 19.13
N TYR A 113 -20.48 7.05 18.36
CA TYR A 113 -21.80 6.44 18.15
C TYR A 113 -22.20 5.48 19.27
N VAL A 114 -21.29 5.08 20.17
CA VAL A 114 -21.59 4.14 21.26
C VAL A 114 -22.75 4.61 22.15
N PRO A 115 -22.84 5.89 22.59
CA PRO A 115 -23.95 6.35 23.42
C PRO A 115 -25.33 6.24 22.75
N VAL A 116 -25.39 6.29 21.42
CA VAL A 116 -26.63 6.20 20.65
C VAL A 116 -26.97 4.75 20.29
N ILE A 117 -25.95 3.93 20.04
CA ILE A 117 -26.09 2.52 19.64
C ILE A 117 -26.39 1.61 20.83
N ALA A 118 -25.69 1.80 21.96
CA ALA A 118 -25.77 0.89 23.10
C ALA A 118 -27.20 0.72 23.66
N PRO A 119 -28.01 1.79 23.83
CA PRO A 119 -29.40 1.63 24.29
C PRO A 119 -30.25 0.79 23.33
N LYS A 120 -30.09 0.98 22.02
CA LYS A 120 -30.84 0.21 21.02
C LYS A 120 -30.47 -1.27 21.02
N VAL A 121 -29.20 -1.57 21.24
CA VAL A 121 -28.72 -2.95 21.36
C VAL A 121 -29.30 -3.63 22.61
N LEU A 122 -29.32 -2.91 23.74
CA LEU A 122 -29.94 -3.40 24.97
C LEU A 122 -31.43 -3.64 24.79
N ALA A 123 -32.16 -2.69 24.18
CA ALA A 123 -33.58 -2.83 23.87
C ALA A 123 -33.89 -4.11 23.06
N ILE A 124 -33.06 -4.42 22.05
CA ILE A 124 -33.19 -5.67 21.28
C ILE A 124 -32.85 -6.89 22.16
N MET A 125 -31.74 -6.86 22.89
CA MET A 125 -31.26 -8.01 23.69
C MET A 125 -32.20 -8.39 24.83
N GLU A 126 -32.82 -7.39 25.47
CA GLU A 126 -33.73 -7.53 26.61
C GLU A 126 -35.20 -7.61 26.17
N ASP A 127 -35.48 -7.47 24.88
CA ASP A 127 -36.84 -7.44 24.32
C ASP A 127 -37.72 -6.37 25.01
N GLU A 128 -37.20 -5.16 25.19
CA GLU A 128 -37.92 -4.06 25.87
C GLU A 128 -39.26 -3.73 25.19
N SER A 129 -39.29 -3.88 23.86
CA SER A 129 -40.45 -3.65 23.01
C SER A 129 -41.45 -4.83 22.98
N LYS A 130 -41.19 -5.90 23.76
CA LYS A 130 -42.10 -7.04 24.02
C LYS A 130 -42.68 -7.66 22.75
N GLY A 131 -41.82 -8.22 21.91
CA GLY A 131 -42.22 -8.86 20.66
C GLY A 131 -42.33 -7.92 19.46
N SER A 132 -41.76 -6.71 19.56
CA SER A 132 -41.58 -5.77 18.44
C SER A 132 -40.11 -5.39 18.22
N SER A 133 -39.16 -6.28 18.57
CA SER A 133 -37.71 -6.03 18.49
C SER A 133 -37.19 -5.73 17.07
N THR A 134 -37.97 -6.03 16.02
CA THR A 134 -37.68 -5.59 14.64
C THR A 134 -37.74 -4.07 14.47
N GLU A 135 -38.55 -3.35 15.25
CA GLU A 135 -38.58 -1.87 15.25
C GLU A 135 -37.30 -1.30 15.88
N ASP A 136 -36.84 -1.90 16.98
CA ASP A 136 -35.57 -1.53 17.61
C ASP A 136 -34.39 -1.80 16.68
N LEU A 137 -34.42 -2.93 15.95
CA LEU A 137 -33.44 -3.28 14.93
C LEU A 137 -33.42 -2.27 13.77
N GLU A 138 -34.58 -1.83 13.29
CA GLU A 138 -34.68 -0.82 12.24
C GLU A 138 -34.07 0.53 12.69
N GLY A 139 -34.36 0.93 13.92
CA GLY A 139 -33.72 2.09 14.56
C GLY A 139 -32.21 1.92 14.71
N TRP A 140 -31.73 0.72 15.05
CA TRP A 140 -30.30 0.43 15.14
C TRP A 140 -29.61 0.49 13.77
N LEU A 141 -30.22 -0.12 12.75
CA LEU A 141 -29.70 -0.13 11.37
C LEU A 141 -29.58 1.28 10.79
N THR A 142 -30.54 2.16 11.10
CA THR A 142 -30.48 3.56 10.67
C THR A 142 -29.22 4.25 11.20
N ILE A 143 -28.92 4.12 12.49
CA ILE A 143 -27.72 4.70 13.10
C ILE A 143 -26.44 4.02 12.59
N HIS A 144 -26.48 2.69 12.43
CA HIS A 144 -25.38 1.90 11.87
C HIS A 144 -24.99 2.36 10.45
N ARG A 145 -25.98 2.60 9.58
CA ARG A 145 -25.75 3.13 8.22
C ARG A 145 -25.13 4.51 8.25
N VAL A 146 -25.66 5.40 9.09
CA VAL A 146 -25.12 6.76 9.25
C VAL A 146 -23.66 6.69 9.69
N ARG A 147 -23.32 5.91 10.73
CA ARG A 147 -21.94 5.70 11.18
C ARG A 147 -21.05 5.15 10.05
N THR A 148 -21.55 4.14 9.35
CA THR A 148 -20.79 3.46 8.28
C THR A 148 -20.41 4.43 7.16
N TRP A 149 -21.35 5.25 6.68
CA TRP A 149 -21.07 6.19 5.59
C TRP A 149 -20.34 7.46 6.00
N THR A 150 -20.53 7.93 7.24
CA THR A 150 -19.94 9.21 7.68
C THR A 150 -18.54 9.07 8.22
N VAL A 151 -18.28 8.10 9.10
CA VAL A 151 -16.98 7.98 9.78
C VAL A 151 -16.19 6.77 9.29
N ASP A 152 -16.82 5.62 9.05
CA ASP A 152 -16.10 4.41 8.64
C ASP A 152 -15.61 4.52 7.19
N PHE A 153 -16.50 4.90 6.27
CA PHE A 153 -16.17 5.11 4.85
C PHE A 153 -15.22 6.28 4.65
N ALA A 154 -15.44 7.39 5.36
CA ALA A 154 -14.56 8.55 5.28
C ALA A 154 -13.15 8.21 5.81
N ALA A 155 -13.04 7.48 6.92
CA ALA A 155 -11.75 7.01 7.42
C ALA A 155 -11.02 6.13 6.41
N TRP A 156 -11.73 5.17 5.82
CA TRP A 156 -11.20 4.31 4.76
C TRP A 156 -10.68 5.11 3.56
N ALA A 157 -11.48 6.07 3.07
CA ALA A 157 -11.09 6.92 1.95
C ALA A 157 -9.84 7.75 2.28
N CYS A 158 -9.77 8.32 3.48
CA CYS A 158 -8.57 9.02 3.94
C CYS A 158 -7.34 8.11 3.98
N PHE A 159 -7.47 6.88 4.49
CA PHE A 159 -6.35 5.95 4.51
C PHE A 159 -5.94 5.49 3.10
N ALA A 160 -6.88 5.32 2.18
CA ALA A 160 -6.59 4.98 0.79
C ALA A 160 -5.74 6.06 0.12
N VAL A 161 -6.14 7.33 0.27
CA VAL A 161 -5.37 8.48 -0.24
C VAL A 161 -4.02 8.60 0.47
N GLY A 162 -3.99 8.44 1.79
CA GLY A 162 -2.76 8.48 2.58
C GLY A 162 -1.72 7.45 2.12
N VAL A 163 -2.14 6.21 1.86
CA VAL A 163 -1.27 5.16 1.32
C VAL A 163 -0.78 5.51 -0.08
N GLY A 164 -1.67 5.96 -0.97
CA GLY A 164 -1.29 6.33 -2.34
C GLY A 164 -0.29 7.48 -2.40
N LEU A 165 -0.37 8.44 -1.48
CA LEU A 165 0.59 9.55 -1.38
C LEU A 165 1.88 9.16 -0.65
N ALA A 166 1.84 8.14 0.21
CA ALA A 166 3.01 7.72 0.98
C ALA A 166 3.95 6.80 0.19
N THR A 167 3.48 6.11 -0.84
CA THR A 167 4.34 5.28 -1.71
C THR A 167 5.36 6.18 -2.44
N PRO A 168 6.66 5.83 -2.45
CA PRO A 168 7.68 6.65 -3.11
C PRO A 168 7.32 6.86 -4.58
N GLU A 169 7.22 8.11 -5.03
CA GLU A 169 6.87 8.39 -6.43
C GLU A 169 7.96 7.88 -7.37
N PRO A 170 7.63 6.96 -8.29
CA PRO A 170 8.57 6.53 -9.35
C PRO A 170 9.13 7.73 -10.12
N HIS A 171 8.33 8.80 -10.26
CA HIS A 171 8.73 10.03 -10.92
C HIS A 171 9.97 10.68 -10.30
N GLN A 172 10.13 10.67 -8.98
CA GLN A 172 11.30 11.27 -8.33
C GLN A 172 12.58 10.48 -8.58
N LEU A 173 12.50 9.15 -8.56
CA LEU A 173 13.62 8.28 -8.90
C LEU A 173 14.02 8.52 -10.37
N CYS A 174 13.04 8.44 -11.29
CA CYS A 174 13.27 8.68 -12.71
C CYS A 174 13.85 10.07 -12.98
N THR A 175 13.33 11.10 -12.31
CA THR A 175 13.83 12.49 -12.46
C THR A 175 15.27 12.61 -11.99
N LYS A 176 15.61 12.06 -10.82
CA LYS A 176 16.98 12.09 -10.28
C LYS A 176 17.95 11.29 -11.16
N LEU A 177 17.52 10.15 -11.68
CA LEU A 177 18.32 9.31 -12.57
C LEU A 177 18.55 9.99 -13.94
N ALA A 178 17.49 10.54 -14.54
CA ALA A 178 17.60 11.31 -15.77
C ALA A 178 18.53 12.50 -15.60
N ARG A 179 18.41 13.22 -14.47
CA ARG A 179 19.33 14.32 -14.12
C ARG A 179 20.77 13.84 -13.99
N LEU A 180 21.02 12.73 -13.29
CA LEU A 180 22.36 12.12 -13.18
C LEU A 180 22.97 11.83 -14.56
N HIS A 181 22.22 11.17 -15.45
CA HIS A 181 22.69 10.82 -16.79
C HIS A 181 22.93 12.07 -17.66
N HIS A 182 22.06 13.08 -17.53
CA HIS A 182 22.16 14.33 -18.30
C HIS A 182 23.35 15.20 -17.84
N GLU A 183 23.46 15.46 -16.54
CA GLU A 183 24.45 16.38 -15.96
C GLU A 183 25.85 15.79 -15.86
N SER A 184 25.99 14.46 -15.81
CA SER A 184 27.31 13.83 -15.77
C SER A 184 28.00 13.85 -17.13
N ALA A 185 29.31 14.07 -17.10
CA ALA A 185 30.20 13.99 -18.25
C ALA A 185 31.47 13.23 -17.87
N SER A 186 32.00 12.42 -18.79
CA SER A 186 33.29 11.77 -18.61
C SER A 186 34.41 12.82 -18.69
N PRO A 187 35.33 12.90 -17.69
CA PRO A 187 36.45 13.83 -17.74
C PRO A 187 37.41 13.60 -18.91
N THR A 188 37.40 12.39 -19.49
CA THR A 188 38.27 11.98 -20.60
C THR A 188 37.50 11.74 -21.90
N GLU A 189 36.19 11.98 -21.92
CA GLU A 189 35.28 11.63 -23.03
C GLU A 189 35.25 10.13 -23.40
N MET A 190 35.87 9.26 -22.58
CA MET A 190 35.86 7.81 -22.77
C MET A 190 34.72 7.14 -22.00
N PHE A 191 34.24 6.01 -22.53
CA PHE A 191 33.35 5.09 -21.80
C PHE A 191 34.16 4.24 -20.81
N GLY A 192 33.50 3.79 -19.74
CA GLY A 192 34.10 3.02 -18.66
C GLY A 192 34.28 3.86 -17.39
N PHE A 193 35.13 3.37 -16.49
CA PHE A 193 35.39 4.01 -15.20
C PHE A 193 36.87 3.95 -14.84
N ARG A 194 37.36 4.91 -14.03
CA ARG A 194 38.79 5.00 -13.69
C ARG A 194 39.31 3.80 -12.88
N ILE A 195 38.42 3.14 -12.16
CA ILE A 195 38.73 1.98 -11.33
C ILE A 195 37.89 0.80 -11.80
N THR A 196 38.43 -0.41 -11.66
CA THR A 196 37.67 -1.65 -11.84
C THR A 196 36.51 -1.67 -10.83
N THR A 197 35.29 -1.79 -11.33
CA THR A 197 34.08 -1.92 -10.51
C THR A 197 33.77 -3.41 -10.29
N CYS A 198 32.77 -3.71 -9.47
CA CYS A 198 32.27 -5.08 -9.31
C CYS A 198 30.78 -5.12 -9.61
N GLN A 199 30.32 -6.19 -10.26
CA GLN A 199 28.92 -6.55 -10.34
C GLN A 199 28.70 -7.81 -9.50
N GLY A 200 28.14 -7.63 -8.30
CA GLY A 200 28.13 -8.68 -7.27
C GLY A 200 29.56 -9.04 -6.83
N ASN A 201 29.93 -10.32 -6.93
CA ASN A 201 31.27 -10.81 -6.59
C ASN A 201 32.22 -10.89 -7.81
N THR A 202 31.80 -10.42 -8.97
CA THR A 202 32.57 -10.48 -10.21
C THR A 202 33.19 -9.12 -10.50
N LEU A 203 34.50 -9.09 -10.75
CA LEU A 203 35.18 -7.89 -11.23
C LEU A 203 34.63 -7.52 -12.60
N GLN A 204 34.15 -6.30 -12.75
CA GLN A 204 33.71 -5.74 -14.01
C GLN A 204 34.90 -5.02 -14.63
N ASP A 205 35.52 -5.67 -15.62
CA ASP A 205 36.43 -4.95 -16.50
C ASP A 205 35.62 -3.96 -17.31
N VAL A 206 36.10 -2.72 -17.28
CA VAL A 206 35.50 -1.59 -18.00
C VAL A 206 35.98 -1.54 -19.46
N SER A 207 36.84 -2.48 -19.86
CA SER A 207 37.23 -2.76 -21.23
C SER A 207 36.20 -3.68 -21.95
N TRP A 208 36.21 -3.71 -23.28
CA TRP A 208 35.28 -4.51 -24.10
C TRP A 208 35.65 -6.02 -24.18
N GLU A 209 36.52 -6.52 -23.30
CA GLU A 209 37.00 -7.91 -23.35
C GLU A 209 36.09 -8.90 -22.59
N ASN A 210 36.08 -10.14 -23.06
CA ASN A 210 35.11 -11.16 -22.66
C ASN A 210 35.57 -11.90 -21.38
N GLN A 211 35.23 -11.37 -20.21
CA GLN A 211 35.66 -11.90 -18.91
C GLN A 211 35.02 -13.24 -18.49
N ASP A 212 33.92 -13.64 -19.13
CA ASP A 212 33.13 -14.82 -18.73
C ASP A 212 33.94 -16.13 -18.77
N VAL A 213 34.83 -16.26 -19.76
CA VAL A 213 35.68 -17.45 -19.95
C VAL A 213 36.63 -17.66 -18.77
N ALA A 214 37.13 -16.59 -18.17
CA ALA A 214 38.07 -16.68 -17.05
C ALA A 214 37.39 -17.18 -15.76
N VAL A 215 36.07 -16.97 -15.62
CA VAL A 215 35.32 -17.32 -14.40
C VAL A 215 34.59 -18.65 -14.56
N ASN A 216 33.96 -18.88 -15.71
CA ASN A 216 33.06 -20.01 -15.94
C ASN A 216 33.65 -21.10 -16.87
N GLY A 217 34.85 -20.88 -17.41
CA GLY A 217 35.47 -21.77 -18.39
C GLY A 217 34.94 -21.54 -19.82
N ILE A 218 35.49 -22.28 -20.78
CA ILE A 218 35.11 -22.13 -22.19
C ILE A 218 33.77 -22.81 -22.43
N TRP A 219 32.78 -22.02 -22.86
CA TRP A 219 31.55 -22.53 -23.45
C TRP A 219 31.46 -22.09 -24.90
N GLU A 220 31.75 -23.00 -25.82
CA GLU A 220 31.91 -22.68 -27.25
C GLU A 220 30.67 -22.05 -27.89
N ASP A 221 29.48 -22.57 -27.60
CA ASP A 221 28.24 -22.06 -28.18
C ASP A 221 27.87 -20.69 -27.62
N LEU A 222 28.09 -20.46 -26.31
CA LEU A 222 27.92 -19.14 -25.71
C LEU A 222 28.93 -18.14 -26.28
N ASN A 223 30.18 -18.56 -26.52
CA ASN A 223 31.18 -17.71 -27.13
C ASN A 223 30.83 -17.36 -28.58
N LYS A 224 30.35 -18.32 -29.39
CA LYS A 224 29.84 -18.06 -30.75
C LYS A 224 28.67 -17.08 -30.74
N LEU A 225 27.73 -17.23 -29.80
CA LEU A 225 26.60 -16.31 -29.63
C LEU A 225 27.03 -14.91 -29.18
N SER A 226 27.94 -14.82 -28.20
CA SER A 226 28.51 -13.56 -27.72
C SER A 226 29.21 -12.79 -28.85
N GLN A 227 30.07 -13.48 -29.61
CA GLN A 227 30.71 -12.89 -30.79
C GLN A 227 29.70 -12.43 -31.84
N SER A 228 28.65 -13.22 -32.08
CA SER A 228 27.57 -12.82 -33.00
C SER A 228 26.81 -11.59 -32.51
N ALA A 229 26.55 -11.48 -31.20
CA ALA A 229 25.90 -10.33 -30.61
C ALA A 229 26.79 -9.06 -30.70
N LEU A 230 28.09 -9.19 -30.39
CA LEU A 230 29.06 -8.10 -30.51
C LEU A 230 29.21 -7.63 -31.96
N TYR A 231 29.19 -8.55 -32.93
CA TYR A 231 29.40 -8.20 -34.34
C TYR A 231 28.13 -7.67 -35.04
N TYR A 232 26.97 -8.26 -34.77
CA TYR A 232 25.73 -7.91 -35.48
C TYR A 232 24.77 -7.05 -34.67
N VAL A 233 24.61 -7.31 -33.37
CA VAL A 233 23.57 -6.68 -32.56
C VAL A 233 24.04 -5.33 -32.01
N VAL A 234 25.22 -5.28 -31.39
CA VAL A 234 25.76 -4.05 -30.78
C VAL A 234 25.87 -2.91 -31.80
N PRO A 235 26.45 -3.09 -33.01
CA PRO A 235 26.55 -2.01 -33.99
C PRO A 235 25.18 -1.55 -34.51
N ARG A 236 24.20 -2.46 -34.63
CA ARG A 236 22.82 -2.10 -35.01
C ARG A 236 22.15 -1.25 -33.95
N LEU A 237 22.29 -1.61 -32.67
CA LEU A 237 21.71 -0.84 -31.56
C LEU A 237 22.36 0.54 -31.44
N ILE A 238 23.70 0.61 -31.48
CA ILE A 238 24.42 1.89 -31.45
C ILE A 238 24.05 2.74 -32.68
N GLY A 239 24.02 2.15 -33.88
CA GLY A 239 23.65 2.87 -35.09
C GLY A 239 22.22 3.44 -35.06
N VAL A 240 21.27 2.74 -34.42
CA VAL A 240 19.92 3.27 -34.20
C VAL A 240 19.92 4.40 -33.16
N LEU A 241 20.77 4.34 -32.15
CA LEU A 241 20.87 5.40 -31.13
C LEU A 241 21.58 6.66 -31.66
N GLU A 242 22.52 6.49 -32.58
CA GLU A 242 23.31 7.56 -33.21
C GLU A 242 22.80 7.97 -34.60
N SER A 243 21.57 7.59 -34.97
CA SER A 243 21.03 7.96 -36.28
C SER A 243 20.70 9.47 -36.34
N GLY A 244 21.04 10.09 -37.48
CA GLY A 244 20.86 11.53 -37.71
C GLY A 244 21.96 12.34 -37.02
N GLU A 245 21.57 13.34 -36.23
CA GLU A 245 22.50 14.21 -35.47
C GLU A 245 22.69 13.75 -34.00
N ARG A 246 22.14 12.59 -33.62
CA ARG A 246 22.26 12.07 -32.26
C ARG A 246 23.61 11.43 -32.05
N LYS A 247 24.19 11.63 -30.86
CA LYS A 247 25.46 10.99 -30.46
C LYS A 247 25.32 10.41 -29.06
N VAL A 248 25.78 9.19 -28.85
CA VAL A 248 25.83 8.61 -27.51
C VAL A 248 27.02 9.23 -26.78
N LYS A 249 26.80 9.75 -25.58
CA LYS A 249 27.86 10.29 -24.72
C LYS A 249 28.13 9.34 -23.54
N PRO A 250 29.38 9.25 -23.06
CA PRO A 250 29.63 8.63 -21.78
C PRO A 250 29.01 9.47 -20.66
N CYS A 251 28.27 8.83 -19.77
CA CYS A 251 27.65 9.44 -18.60
C CYS A 251 27.75 8.49 -17.41
N LEU A 252 27.60 9.03 -16.20
CA LEU A 252 27.62 8.24 -14.98
C LEU A 252 26.31 7.45 -14.86
N ILE A 253 26.43 6.14 -14.69
CA ILE A 253 25.30 5.21 -14.48
C ILE A 253 25.48 4.44 -13.17
N HIS A 254 24.39 3.95 -12.60
CA HIS A 254 24.45 3.08 -11.42
C HIS A 254 24.91 1.64 -11.76
N ALA A 255 24.73 1.20 -13.01
CA ALA A 255 25.04 -0.14 -13.55
C ALA A 255 24.24 -1.31 -12.95
N ASP A 256 23.84 -1.27 -11.67
CA ASP A 256 23.03 -2.32 -11.00
C ASP A 256 21.71 -1.79 -10.44
N LEU A 257 20.93 -1.08 -11.27
CA LEU A 257 19.70 -0.44 -10.83
C LEU A 257 18.50 -1.39 -10.96
N TRP A 258 18.08 -1.97 -9.83
CA TRP A 258 16.89 -2.82 -9.71
C TRP A 258 16.23 -2.62 -8.34
N GLU A 259 15.03 -3.17 -8.14
CA GLU A 259 14.22 -2.99 -6.91
C GLU A 259 15.04 -3.15 -5.61
N GLY A 260 15.90 -4.18 -5.54
CA GLY A 260 16.72 -4.48 -4.35
C GLY A 260 17.78 -3.43 -4.03
N ASN A 261 18.22 -2.65 -5.02
CA ASN A 261 19.19 -1.56 -4.86
C ASN A 261 18.53 -0.17 -4.88
N THR A 262 17.19 -0.11 -4.95
CA THR A 262 16.46 1.15 -4.83
C THR A 262 15.94 1.32 -3.40
N GLY A 263 16.09 2.53 -2.86
CA GLY A 263 15.64 2.83 -1.51
C GLY A 263 15.25 4.29 -1.37
N ALA A 264 14.21 4.53 -0.58
CA ALA A 264 13.96 5.86 -0.04
C ALA A 264 14.83 6.05 1.21
N PRO A 265 15.49 7.21 1.40
CA PRO A 265 16.30 7.43 2.57
C PRO A 265 15.47 7.28 3.85
N LEU A 266 15.99 6.50 4.80
CA LEU A 266 15.56 6.58 6.20
C LEU A 266 16.22 7.83 6.79
N LYS A 267 15.46 8.86 7.14
CA LYS A 267 16.04 10.01 7.84
C LYS A 267 16.52 9.60 9.23
N LYS A 268 17.77 9.95 9.54
CA LYS A 268 18.36 9.91 10.89
C LYS A 268 17.65 10.86 11.83
#